data_AF-A0A8T7K4C8-F1
#
_entry.id   AF-A0A8T7K4C8-F1
#
_cell.length_a   1.000
_cell.length_b   1.000
_cell.length_c   1.000
_cell.angle_alpha   90.00
_cell.angle_beta   90.00
_cell.angle_gamma   90.00
#
_symmetry.space_group_name_H-M   'P 1'
#
loop_
_entity.id
_entity.type
_entity.pdbx_description
1 polymer ?
#
loop_
_entity_poly.entity_id
_entity_poly.type
_entity_poly.pdbx_seq_one_letter_code
_entity_poly.pdbx_strand_id
1 'polypeptide(L)'
;MRFKRRNVAWLAVLGAVLVSVLVLGAGLVAPQIIAALLGLYAVAVLASFVEVRPQAIVNTVQRTPMTLMRMSPQAREAVERARRRGGYSASDLMLLDIGLISTQSGEDGLMMRRTRTISKDDDGVRPFVTLHVQPGEADRTVVVRYEIIDQSGKQQYVHEMKAHLHDGEMNLLADMQLPLAGNAKIKGAGDWDLRVSVDGEILGMHNFALTPSTAERENRLGTTESEEAAAAQRREYLRRRLEAQQVEDKPLSLEDLLRGQEQNNHRR
;
A
#
# COMPACT_ATOMS: atom_id res chain seq x y z
N MET A 1 33.85 27.29 13.03
CA MET A 1 33.36 28.60 12.52
C MET A 1 34.20 28.99 11.31
N ARG A 2 33.65 28.93 10.09
CA ARG A 2 34.36 29.36 8.86
C ARG A 2 33.72 30.65 8.36
N PHE A 3 34.33 31.79 8.67
CA PHE A 3 33.95 33.06 8.07
C PHE A 3 34.19 32.99 6.56
N LYS A 4 33.15 33.20 5.76
CA LYS A 4 33.33 33.41 4.31
C LYS A 4 34.07 34.73 4.13
N ARG A 5 35.29 34.69 3.59
CA ARG A 5 36.16 35.85 3.31
C ARG A 5 35.43 36.99 2.58
N ARG A 6 34.39 36.66 1.81
CA ARG A 6 33.56 37.61 1.06
C ARG A 6 32.76 38.58 1.95
N ASN A 7 32.26 38.12 3.11
CA ASN A 7 31.48 38.98 4.01
C ASN A 7 32.37 39.89 4.87
N VAL A 8 33.61 39.47 5.12
CA VAL A 8 34.61 40.25 5.88
C VAL A 8 35.04 41.49 5.10
N ALA A 9 35.22 41.38 3.78
CA ALA A 9 35.59 42.52 2.94
C ALA A 9 34.53 43.62 2.96
N TRP A 10 33.24 43.25 2.89
CA TRP A 10 32.15 44.23 2.89
C TRP A 10 31.97 44.90 4.26
N LEU A 11 32.09 44.14 5.35
CA LEU A 11 32.05 44.67 6.72
C LEU A 11 33.24 45.61 7.01
N ALA A 12 34.42 45.32 6.45
CA ALA A 12 35.59 46.18 6.57
C ALA A 12 35.39 47.52 5.84
N VAL A 13 34.81 47.51 4.63
CA VAL A 13 34.47 48.74 3.90
C VAL A 13 33.44 49.56 4.66
N LEU A 14 32.40 48.93 5.22
CA LEU A 14 31.36 49.62 5.97
C LEU A 14 31.89 50.21 7.29
N GLY A 15 32.76 49.47 7.98
CA GLY A 15 33.48 49.97 9.16
C GLY A 15 34.40 51.14 8.83
N ALA A 16 35.12 51.09 7.71
CA ALA A 16 35.97 52.19 7.26
C ALA A 16 35.18 53.45 6.94
N VAL A 17 34.02 53.33 6.26
CA VAL A 17 33.12 54.46 5.99
C VAL A 17 32.60 55.07 7.31
N LEU A 18 32.22 54.22 8.28
CA LEU A 18 31.68 54.68 9.56
C LEU A 18 32.73 55.42 10.38
N VAL A 19 33.97 54.90 10.44
CA VAL A 19 35.12 55.58 11.07
C VAL A 19 35.44 56.89 10.35
N SER A 20 35.39 56.92 9.01
CA SER A 20 35.64 58.12 8.23
C SER A 20 34.62 59.22 8.53
N VAL A 21 33.33 58.87 8.64
CA VAL A 21 32.26 59.82 9.01
C VAL A 21 32.43 60.32 10.45
N LEU A 22 32.86 59.46 11.38
CA LEU A 22 33.06 59.82 12.79
C LEU A 22 34.28 60.72 13.01
N VAL A 23 35.38 60.48 12.27
CA VAL A 23 36.63 61.23 12.40
C VAL A 23 36.59 62.55 11.62
N LEU A 24 36.00 62.56 10.41
CA LEU A 24 35.94 63.76 9.56
C LEU A 24 34.70 64.63 9.82
N GLY A 25 33.64 64.04 10.39
CA GLY A 25 32.37 64.73 10.66
C GLY A 25 32.25 65.33 12.07
N ALA A 26 33.30 65.26 12.89
CA ALA A 26 33.33 65.76 14.26
C ALA A 26 33.15 67.29 14.28
N GLY A 27 31.89 67.74 14.39
CA GLY A 27 31.49 69.14 14.49
C GLY A 27 30.42 69.60 13.48
N LEU A 28 30.20 68.85 12.40
CA LEU A 28 29.23 69.21 11.34
C LEU A 28 27.99 68.31 11.29
N VAL A 29 28.06 67.14 11.91
CA VAL A 29 27.00 66.13 11.81
C VAL A 29 26.20 66.09 13.11
N ALA A 30 24.88 66.22 13.00
CA ALA A 30 23.98 66.14 14.15
C ALA A 30 24.15 64.79 14.88
N PRO A 31 24.18 64.77 16.22
CA PRO A 31 24.46 63.55 17.01
C PRO A 31 23.43 62.43 16.76
N GLN A 32 22.23 62.78 16.30
CA GLN A 32 21.16 61.85 15.91
C GLN A 32 21.56 60.98 14.71
N ILE A 33 22.31 61.53 13.75
CA ILE A 33 22.76 60.81 12.54
C ILE A 33 23.83 59.78 12.89
N ILE A 34 24.73 60.13 13.82
CA ILE A 34 25.76 59.22 14.32
C ILE A 34 25.12 58.03 15.04
N ALA A 35 24.12 58.29 15.90
CA ALA A 35 23.37 57.24 16.59
C ALA A 35 22.62 56.31 15.62
N ALA A 36 21.98 56.86 14.58
CA ALA A 36 21.29 56.08 13.56
C ALA A 36 22.25 55.18 12.76
N LEU A 37 23.43 55.69 12.39
CA LEU A 37 24.45 54.92 11.68
C LEU A 37 25.04 53.80 12.53
N LEU A 38 25.30 54.06 13.81
CA LEU A 38 25.73 53.03 14.76
C LEU A 38 24.66 51.95 14.95
N GLY A 39 23.39 52.34 15.06
CA GLY A 39 22.27 51.41 15.12
C GLY A 39 22.17 50.52 13.89
N LEU A 40 22.26 51.11 12.69
CA LEU A 40 22.25 50.38 11.43
C LEU A 40 23.43 49.39 11.33
N TYR A 41 24.62 49.82 11.75
CA TYR A 41 25.82 48.97 11.77
C TYR A 41 25.66 47.80 12.74
N ALA A 42 25.13 48.04 13.94
CA ALA A 42 24.87 46.98 14.92
C ALA A 42 23.86 45.94 14.38
N VAL A 43 22.80 46.39 13.70
CA VAL A 43 21.83 45.50 13.04
C VAL A 43 22.49 44.69 11.91
N ALA A 44 23.34 45.30 11.09
CA ALA A 44 24.05 44.60 10.03
C ALA A 44 25.03 43.54 10.56
N VAL A 45 25.72 43.84 11.65
CA VAL A 45 26.60 42.88 12.34
C VAL A 45 25.79 41.72 12.91
N LEU A 46 24.69 41.99 13.63
CA LEU A 46 23.80 40.94 14.15
C LEU A 46 23.20 40.09 13.02
N ALA A 47 22.73 40.72 11.94
CA ALA A 47 22.22 40.01 10.76
C ALA A 47 23.28 39.16 10.06
N SER A 48 24.57 39.51 10.16
CA SER A 48 25.66 38.71 9.61
C SER A 48 25.99 37.45 10.43
N PHE A 49 25.61 37.44 11.72
CA PHE A 49 25.72 36.27 12.61
C PHE A 49 24.53 35.31 12.47
N VAL A 50 23.36 35.83 12.10
CA VAL A 50 22.22 34.98 11.75
C VAL A 50 22.49 34.42 10.35
N GLU A 51 22.94 33.16 10.28
CA GLU A 51 22.94 32.39 9.04
C GLU A 51 21.50 32.19 8.56
N VAL A 52 20.90 33.25 8.00
CA VAL A 52 19.71 33.10 7.17
C VAL A 52 20.18 32.26 6.00
N ARG A 53 19.78 31.00 5.97
CA ARG A 53 19.91 30.12 4.81
C ARG A 53 18.68 30.37 3.93
N PRO A 54 18.68 31.37 3.02
CA PRO A 54 17.51 31.67 2.20
C PRO A 54 17.06 30.47 1.38
N GLN A 55 17.98 29.56 1.03
CA GLN A 55 17.66 28.32 0.31
C GLN A 55 16.81 27.34 1.12
N ALA A 56 16.87 27.35 2.47
CA ALA A 56 16.02 26.49 3.30
C ALA A 56 14.56 26.98 3.38
N ILE A 57 14.35 28.29 3.22
CA ILE A 57 13.03 28.92 3.31
C ILE A 57 12.29 28.84 1.96
N VAL A 58 12.99 28.98 0.84
CA VAL A 58 12.37 28.81 -0.49
C VAL A 58 11.90 27.37 -0.72
N ASN A 59 12.64 26.38 -0.22
CA ASN A 59 12.25 24.96 -0.33
C ASN A 59 11.12 24.53 0.63
N THR A 60 10.84 25.31 1.68
CA THR A 60 9.72 25.01 2.61
C THR A 60 8.42 25.66 2.18
N VAL A 61 8.46 26.81 1.49
CA VAL A 61 7.26 27.55 1.07
C VAL A 61 6.71 27.07 -0.29
N GLN A 62 7.53 26.44 -1.14
CA GLN A 62 7.07 25.80 -2.39
C GLN A 62 6.51 24.38 -2.22
N ARG A 63 6.25 23.92 -0.98
CA ARG A 63 5.44 22.73 -0.72
C ARG A 63 3.96 23.04 -0.95
N THR A 64 3.67 23.46 -2.18
CA THR A 64 2.34 23.84 -2.64
C THR A 64 1.42 22.60 -2.59
N PRO A 65 0.16 22.72 -2.16
CA PRO A 65 -0.83 21.63 -2.09
C PRO A 65 -1.16 20.95 -3.44
N MET A 66 -0.53 21.36 -4.55
CA MET A 66 -0.78 20.82 -5.89
C MET A 66 -0.18 19.41 -6.10
N THR A 67 0.90 19.04 -5.42
CA THR A 67 1.45 17.67 -5.49
C THR A 67 0.56 16.66 -4.75
N LEU A 68 -0.09 17.07 -3.66
CA LEU A 68 -1.11 16.26 -2.97
C LEU A 68 -2.38 16.05 -3.81
N MET A 69 -2.69 16.97 -4.73
CA MET A 69 -3.78 16.82 -5.70
C MET A 69 -3.44 15.84 -6.83
N ARG A 70 -2.17 15.49 -7.05
CA ARG A 70 -1.74 14.48 -8.05
C ARG A 70 -1.69 13.06 -7.51
N MET A 71 -1.70 12.88 -6.19
CA MET A 71 -1.69 11.55 -5.57
C MET A 71 -3.01 10.82 -5.83
N SER A 72 -2.93 9.61 -6.37
CA SER A 72 -4.09 8.77 -6.61
C SER A 72 -4.75 8.35 -5.28
N PRO A 73 -6.06 8.01 -5.29
CA PRO A 73 -6.71 7.48 -4.10
C PRO A 73 -6.03 6.20 -3.58
N GLN A 74 -5.52 5.33 -4.47
CA GLN A 74 -4.72 4.15 -4.07
C GLN A 74 -3.47 4.57 -3.32
N ALA A 75 -2.72 5.54 -3.85
CA ALA A 75 -1.47 5.99 -3.25
C ALA A 75 -1.69 6.62 -1.89
N ARG A 76 -2.73 7.46 -1.74
CA ARG A 76 -3.04 8.11 -0.45
C ARG A 76 -3.33 7.09 0.63
N GLU A 77 -4.21 6.14 0.34
CA GLU A 77 -4.55 5.06 1.26
C GLU A 77 -3.33 4.17 1.56
N ALA A 78 -2.49 3.90 0.55
CA ALA A 78 -1.30 3.08 0.70
C ALA A 78 -0.21 3.74 1.56
N VAL A 79 0.02 5.05 1.39
CA VAL A 79 0.92 5.82 2.25
C VAL A 79 0.39 5.85 3.68
N GLU A 80 -0.91 6.07 3.87
CA GLU A 80 -1.51 6.08 5.21
C GLU A 80 -1.35 4.73 5.91
N ARG A 81 -1.61 3.62 5.22
CA ARG A 81 -1.37 2.27 5.76
C ARG A 81 0.11 2.04 6.09
N ALA A 82 1.01 2.42 5.19
CA ALA A 82 2.45 2.30 5.42
C ALA A 82 2.88 3.06 6.68
N ARG A 83 2.44 4.32 6.83
CA ARG A 83 2.72 5.15 8.01
C ARG A 83 2.24 4.51 9.31
N ARG A 84 1.04 3.90 9.33
CA ARG A 84 0.51 3.20 10.51
C ARG A 84 1.35 1.98 10.91
N ARG A 85 2.10 1.38 9.97
CA ARG A 85 2.97 0.22 10.20
C ARG A 85 4.45 0.60 10.36
N GLY A 86 4.76 1.87 10.65
CA GLY A 86 6.13 2.35 10.84
C GLY A 86 6.87 2.67 9.54
N GLY A 87 6.17 2.73 8.41
CA GLY A 87 6.73 3.19 7.14
C GLY A 87 7.14 4.66 7.24
N TYR A 88 8.39 4.94 6.91
CA TYR A 88 8.93 6.29 6.86
C TYR A 88 8.62 6.89 5.49
N SER A 89 8.02 8.08 5.47
CA SER A 89 7.92 8.85 4.24
C SER A 89 9.23 9.64 4.13
N ALA A 90 10.19 9.14 3.36
CA ALA A 90 11.32 9.97 2.95
C ALA A 90 10.74 11.29 2.41
N SER A 91 11.13 12.43 2.99
CA SER A 91 10.49 13.72 2.69
C SER A 91 10.61 14.14 1.23
N ASP A 92 11.50 13.45 0.50
CA ASP A 92 12.02 13.85 -0.79
C ASP A 92 11.55 12.91 -1.93
N LEU A 93 10.85 11.81 -1.58
CA LEU A 93 10.12 10.93 -2.52
C LEU A 93 8.63 10.93 -2.18
N MET A 94 7.79 11.31 -3.13
CA MET A 94 6.34 11.28 -2.96
C MET A 94 5.71 10.17 -3.81
N LEU A 95 4.95 9.29 -3.16
CA LEU A 95 4.17 8.27 -3.86
C LEU A 95 2.98 8.93 -4.58
N LEU A 96 2.98 8.91 -5.92
CA LEU A 96 1.87 9.43 -6.72
C LEU A 96 0.85 8.34 -7.03
N ASP A 97 1.31 7.14 -7.36
CA ASP A 97 0.43 6.03 -7.68
C ASP A 97 1.03 4.68 -7.29
N ILE A 98 0.16 3.70 -7.05
CA ILE A 98 0.53 2.32 -6.75
C ILE A 98 -0.57 1.39 -7.25
N GLY A 99 -0.17 0.22 -7.74
CA GLY A 99 -1.14 -0.78 -8.14
C GLY A 99 -0.53 -2.00 -8.81
N LEU A 100 -1.42 -2.73 -9.46
CA LEU A 100 -1.14 -3.98 -10.15
C LEU A 100 -1.67 -3.91 -11.57
N ILE A 101 -0.92 -4.51 -12.49
CA ILE A 101 -1.33 -4.77 -13.86
C ILE A 101 -1.49 -6.27 -13.99
N SER A 102 -2.71 -6.76 -14.20
CA SER A 102 -2.92 -8.16 -14.54
C SER A 102 -2.80 -8.36 -16.04
N THR A 103 -2.23 -9.50 -16.41
CA THR A 103 -2.07 -9.97 -17.78
C THR A 103 -2.95 -11.19 -17.96
N GLN A 104 -3.73 -11.23 -19.03
CA GLN A 104 -4.55 -12.37 -19.40
C GLN A 104 -4.42 -12.61 -20.90
N SER A 105 -4.03 -13.82 -21.27
CA SER A 105 -3.98 -14.29 -22.64
C SER A 105 -5.30 -14.97 -22.96
N GLY A 106 -5.97 -14.51 -24.02
CA GLY A 106 -7.17 -15.11 -24.55
C GLY A 106 -7.04 -15.38 -26.05
N GLU A 107 -8.12 -15.84 -26.67
CA GLU A 107 -8.20 -16.05 -28.13
C GLU A 107 -7.99 -14.75 -28.91
N ASP A 108 -8.45 -13.62 -28.35
CA ASP A 108 -8.30 -12.27 -28.92
C ASP A 108 -6.90 -11.65 -28.68
N GLY A 109 -5.99 -12.37 -28.03
CA GLY A 109 -4.63 -11.93 -27.74
C GLY A 109 -4.38 -11.57 -26.27
N LEU A 110 -3.35 -10.74 -26.04
CA LEU A 110 -2.91 -10.36 -24.69
C LEU A 110 -3.66 -9.12 -24.20
N MET A 111 -4.46 -9.28 -23.15
CA MET A 111 -5.10 -8.18 -22.44
C MET A 111 -4.30 -7.80 -21.20
N MET A 112 -3.99 -6.51 -21.07
CA MET A 112 -3.34 -5.95 -19.88
C MET A 112 -4.26 -4.93 -19.24
N ARG A 113 -4.53 -5.05 -17.94
CA ARG A 113 -5.41 -4.12 -17.23
C ARG A 113 -4.86 -3.75 -15.87
N ARG A 114 -4.95 -2.47 -15.54
CA ARG A 114 -4.79 -2.00 -14.17
C ARG A 114 -5.99 -2.46 -13.35
N THR A 115 -5.77 -3.10 -12.20
CA THR A 115 -6.87 -3.61 -11.37
C THR A 115 -6.54 -3.59 -9.88
N ARG A 116 -7.60 -3.60 -9.06
CA ARG A 116 -7.56 -3.88 -7.61
C ARG A 116 -8.09 -5.27 -7.25
N THR A 117 -8.58 -5.99 -8.25
CA THR A 117 -9.06 -7.36 -8.13
C THR A 117 -8.43 -8.20 -9.24
N ILE A 118 -7.65 -9.18 -8.85
CA ILE A 118 -6.99 -10.14 -9.75
C ILE A 118 -7.65 -11.51 -9.60
N SER A 119 -7.68 -12.28 -10.68
CA SER A 119 -8.17 -13.65 -10.67
C SER A 119 -7.02 -14.63 -10.74
N LYS A 120 -7.18 -15.81 -10.14
CA LYS A 120 -6.28 -16.94 -10.42
C LYS A 120 -6.32 -17.42 -11.88
N ASP A 121 -7.35 -17.01 -12.63
CA ASP A 121 -7.44 -17.26 -14.06
C ASP A 121 -6.61 -16.26 -14.89
N ASP A 122 -6.12 -15.15 -14.30
CA ASP A 122 -5.17 -14.27 -14.98
C ASP A 122 -3.82 -15.01 -15.13
N ASP A 123 -3.05 -14.75 -16.19
CA ASP A 123 -1.74 -15.41 -16.38
C ASP A 123 -0.73 -14.97 -15.32
N GLY A 124 -0.81 -13.70 -14.94
CA GLY A 124 0.10 -13.10 -14.01
C GLY A 124 -0.26 -11.69 -13.62
N VAL A 125 0.44 -11.19 -12.61
CA VAL A 125 0.28 -9.83 -12.12
C VAL A 125 1.63 -9.15 -11.94
N ARG A 126 1.74 -7.92 -12.43
CA ARG A 126 2.93 -7.08 -12.34
C ARG A 126 2.66 -5.85 -11.48
N PRO A 127 3.39 -5.66 -10.37
CA PRO A 127 3.28 -4.45 -9.58
C PRO A 127 3.94 -3.25 -10.25
N PHE A 128 3.39 -2.08 -10.01
CA PHE A 128 3.96 -0.81 -10.45
C PHE A 128 3.78 0.27 -9.38
N VAL A 129 4.62 1.29 -9.48
CA VAL A 129 4.59 2.46 -8.61
C VAL A 129 4.95 3.71 -9.42
N THR A 130 4.23 4.80 -9.20
CA THR A 130 4.58 6.11 -9.75
C THR A 130 5.06 7.00 -8.63
N LEU A 131 6.26 7.55 -8.80
CA LEU A 131 6.93 8.40 -7.82
C LEU A 131 7.10 9.80 -8.36
N HIS A 132 7.00 10.80 -7.50
CA HIS A 132 7.53 12.12 -7.75
C HIS A 132 8.86 12.25 -7.00
N VAL A 133 9.94 12.39 -7.76
CA VAL A 133 11.30 12.55 -7.26
C VAL A 133 11.60 14.04 -7.21
N GLN A 134 12.04 14.54 -6.05
CA GLN A 134 12.50 15.92 -5.94
C GLN A 134 13.92 16.07 -6.50
N PRO A 135 14.31 17.28 -6.97
CA PRO A 135 15.64 17.51 -7.53
C PRO A 135 16.80 17.15 -6.59
N GLY A 136 16.58 17.19 -5.26
CA GLY A 136 17.59 16.81 -4.27
C GLY A 136 17.89 15.31 -4.22
N GLU A 137 16.99 14.47 -4.72
CA GLU A 137 17.13 13.02 -4.80
C GLU A 137 17.19 12.48 -6.24
N ALA A 138 17.28 13.38 -7.21
CA ALA A 138 17.52 13.03 -8.60
C ALA A 138 18.97 12.54 -8.80
N ASP A 139 19.20 11.83 -9.91
CA ASP A 139 20.51 11.36 -10.37
C ASP A 139 21.22 10.36 -9.43
N ARG A 140 20.44 9.65 -8.61
CA ARG A 140 20.93 8.55 -7.77
C ARG A 140 20.29 7.22 -8.17
N THR A 141 21.01 6.14 -7.92
CA THR A 141 20.47 4.78 -8.07
C THR A 141 19.88 4.32 -6.75
N VAL A 142 18.63 3.88 -6.76
CA VAL A 142 17.94 3.30 -5.60
C VAL A 142 17.54 1.85 -5.87
N VAL A 143 17.33 1.08 -4.80
CA VAL A 143 16.77 -0.27 -4.89
C VAL A 143 15.29 -0.20 -4.57
N VAL A 144 14.46 -0.55 -5.55
CA VAL A 144 13.01 -0.65 -5.39
C VAL A 144 12.67 -2.12 -5.18
N ARG A 145 12.02 -2.41 -4.06
CA ARG A 145 11.56 -3.75 -3.69
C ARG A 145 10.04 -3.79 -3.68
N TYR A 146 9.49 -4.69 -4.49
CA TYR A 146 8.08 -5.06 -4.51
C TYR A 146 7.89 -6.38 -3.76
N GLU A 147 6.93 -6.40 -2.86
CA GLU A 147 6.59 -7.58 -2.07
C GLU A 147 5.07 -7.78 -2.11
N ILE A 148 4.62 -8.97 -2.51
CA ILE A 148 3.21 -9.36 -2.43
C ILE A 148 3.04 -10.37 -1.32
N ILE A 149 2.12 -10.06 -0.41
CA ILE A 149 1.81 -10.79 0.80
C ILE A 149 0.37 -11.29 0.67
N ASP A 150 0.16 -12.59 0.89
CA ASP A 150 -1.17 -13.19 0.84
C ASP A 150 -2.01 -12.90 2.10
N GLN A 151 -3.26 -13.38 2.09
CA GLN A 151 -4.19 -13.23 3.22
C GLN A 151 -3.71 -13.88 4.53
N SER A 152 -2.76 -14.82 4.46
CA SER A 152 -2.15 -15.46 5.62
C SER A 152 -0.93 -14.70 6.16
N GLY A 153 -0.55 -13.60 5.52
CA GLY A 153 0.67 -12.84 5.85
C GLY A 153 1.94 -13.44 5.26
N LYS A 154 1.83 -14.45 4.38
CA LYS A 154 2.99 -15.10 3.76
C LYS A 154 3.39 -14.36 2.48
N GLN A 155 4.69 -14.16 2.31
CA GLN A 155 5.27 -13.61 1.08
C GLN A 155 5.11 -14.62 -0.07
N GLN A 156 4.47 -14.17 -1.15
CA GLN A 156 4.27 -14.96 -2.38
C GLN A 156 5.11 -14.43 -3.54
N TYR A 157 5.48 -13.15 -3.48
CA TYR A 157 6.33 -12.50 -4.46
C TYR A 157 7.27 -11.55 -3.75
N VAL A 158 8.55 -11.62 -4.08
CA VAL A 158 9.56 -10.62 -3.70
C VAL A 158 10.40 -10.37 -4.92
N HIS A 159 10.50 -9.11 -5.32
CA HIS A 159 11.31 -8.71 -6.45
C HIS A 159 11.98 -7.37 -6.18
N GLU A 160 13.28 -7.32 -6.40
CA GLU A 160 14.11 -6.14 -6.18
C GLU A 160 14.77 -5.73 -7.50
N MET A 161 14.68 -4.45 -7.83
CA MET A 161 15.32 -3.89 -9.02
C MET A 161 16.03 -2.59 -8.68
N LYS A 162 17.10 -2.29 -9.42
CA LYS A 162 17.80 -1.01 -9.34
C LYS A 162 17.16 -0.03 -10.31
N ALA A 163 16.77 1.14 -9.82
CA ALA A 163 16.20 2.21 -10.62
C ALA A 163 17.08 3.46 -10.52
N HIS A 164 17.37 4.09 -11.65
CA HIS A 164 18.01 5.40 -11.68
C HIS A 164 16.93 6.49 -11.57
N LEU A 165 16.97 7.27 -10.50
CA LEU A 165 15.99 8.33 -10.26
C LEU A 165 16.30 9.56 -11.11
N HIS A 166 15.27 10.15 -11.68
CA HIS A 166 15.30 11.38 -12.44
C HIS A 166 14.30 12.36 -11.81
N ASP A 167 14.61 13.65 -11.86
CA ASP A 167 13.71 14.69 -11.36
C ASP A 167 12.33 14.60 -12.03
N GLY A 168 11.26 14.78 -11.25
CA GLY A 168 9.89 14.76 -11.71
C GLY A 168 9.16 13.44 -11.51
N GLU A 169 8.23 13.12 -12.41
CA GLU A 169 7.35 11.95 -12.30
C GLU A 169 7.98 10.73 -12.98
N MET A 170 8.17 9.66 -12.22
CA MET A 170 8.73 8.40 -12.68
C MET A 170 7.77 7.24 -12.46
N ASN A 171 7.51 6.47 -13.51
CA ASN A 171 6.78 5.20 -13.42
C ASN A 171 7.77 4.05 -13.37
N LEU A 172 7.70 3.25 -12.32
CA LEU A 172 8.57 2.11 -12.06
C LEU A 172 7.69 0.86 -12.03
N LEU A 173 7.89 -0.02 -13.01
CA LEU A 173 7.22 -1.31 -13.11
C LEU A 173 8.23 -2.41 -12.76
N ALA A 174 7.79 -3.44 -12.06
CA ALA A 174 8.61 -4.64 -11.91
C ALA A 174 8.89 -5.26 -13.29
N ASP A 175 10.12 -5.75 -13.48
CA ASP A 175 10.52 -6.41 -14.72
C ASP A 175 9.88 -7.82 -14.85
N MET A 176 9.65 -8.47 -13.71
CA MET A 176 9.00 -9.77 -13.57
C MET A 176 7.56 -9.62 -13.08
N GLN A 177 6.75 -10.62 -13.42
CA GLN A 177 5.38 -10.76 -12.91
C GLN A 177 5.27 -11.98 -12.00
N LEU A 178 4.34 -11.94 -11.05
CA LEU A 178 3.92 -13.10 -10.29
C LEU A 178 3.00 -13.95 -11.20
N PRO A 179 3.38 -15.18 -11.58
CA PRO A 179 2.50 -16.06 -12.34
C PRO A 179 1.33 -16.52 -11.44
N LEU A 180 0.11 -16.47 -11.97
CA LEU A 180 -1.11 -16.80 -11.26
C LEU A 180 -1.73 -18.10 -11.82
N ALA A 181 -2.05 -18.12 -13.11
CA ALA A 181 -2.58 -19.30 -13.79
C ALA A 181 -1.67 -20.52 -13.61
N GLY A 182 -2.25 -21.64 -13.18
CA GLY A 182 -1.54 -22.90 -12.94
C GLY A 182 -0.56 -22.89 -11.76
N ASN A 183 -0.45 -21.80 -11.00
CA ASN A 183 0.49 -21.72 -9.88
C ASN A 183 -0.06 -22.38 -8.61
N ALA A 184 0.25 -23.67 -8.43
CA ALA A 184 -0.16 -24.45 -7.26
C ALA A 184 0.38 -23.94 -5.91
N LYS A 185 1.37 -23.03 -5.90
CA LYS A 185 1.89 -22.43 -4.65
C LYS A 185 0.95 -21.39 -4.07
N ILE A 186 0.14 -20.74 -4.92
CA ILE A 186 -0.82 -19.72 -4.51
C ILE A 186 -2.07 -20.40 -3.97
N LYS A 187 -2.14 -20.48 -2.63
CA LYS A 187 -3.24 -21.12 -1.92
C LYS A 187 -4.27 -20.10 -1.45
N GLY A 188 -5.54 -20.45 -1.61
CA GLY A 188 -6.66 -19.62 -1.17
C GLY A 188 -6.93 -18.42 -2.08
N ALA A 189 -7.85 -17.58 -1.62
CA ALA A 189 -8.34 -16.36 -2.25
C ALA A 189 -8.71 -15.40 -1.11
N GLY A 190 -8.77 -14.10 -1.37
CA GLY A 190 -9.07 -13.09 -0.35
C GLY A 190 -8.25 -11.81 -0.52
N ASP A 191 -8.09 -11.08 0.58
CA ASP A 191 -7.40 -9.80 0.60
C ASP A 191 -5.87 -9.99 0.72
N TRP A 192 -5.14 -9.37 -0.20
CA TRP A 192 -3.70 -9.44 -0.33
C TRP A 192 -3.12 -8.03 -0.22
N ASP A 193 -1.86 -7.94 0.19
CA ASP A 193 -1.16 -6.67 0.34
C ASP A 193 0.05 -6.62 -0.62
N LEU A 194 0.14 -5.55 -1.40
CA LEU A 194 1.35 -5.12 -2.12
C LEU A 194 2.11 -4.11 -1.25
N ARG A 195 3.31 -4.46 -0.84
CA ARG A 195 4.25 -3.55 -0.18
C ARG A 195 5.34 -3.11 -1.16
N VAL A 196 5.58 -1.80 -1.20
CA VAL A 196 6.66 -1.21 -1.99
C VAL A 196 7.61 -0.49 -1.06
N SER A 197 8.89 -0.78 -1.21
CA SER A 197 9.97 -0.15 -0.45
C SER A 197 11.06 0.37 -1.37
N VAL A 198 11.69 1.47 -0.97
CA VAL A 198 12.82 2.10 -1.65
C VAL A 198 13.97 2.16 -0.65
N ASP A 199 15.13 1.60 -1.01
CA ASP A 199 16.32 1.50 -0.15
C ASP A 199 16.04 0.90 1.25
N GLY A 200 15.07 -0.02 1.32
CA GLY A 200 14.64 -0.68 2.56
C GLY A 200 13.55 0.07 3.33
N GLU A 201 13.21 1.30 2.96
CA GLU A 201 12.12 2.06 3.58
C GLU A 201 10.78 1.80 2.91
N ILE A 202 9.73 1.51 3.70
CA ILE A 202 8.39 1.24 3.16
C ILE A 202 7.75 2.55 2.72
N LEU A 203 7.51 2.67 1.41
CA LEU A 203 6.89 3.83 0.80
C LEU A 203 5.36 3.73 0.76
N GLY A 204 4.83 2.53 0.52
CA GLY A 204 3.39 2.32 0.38
C GLY A 204 2.97 0.86 0.59
N MET A 205 1.74 0.70 1.10
CA MET A 205 1.09 -0.60 1.27
C MET A 205 -0.30 -0.60 0.67
N HIS A 206 -0.44 -1.19 -0.52
CA HIS A 206 -1.68 -1.24 -1.28
C HIS A 206 -2.39 -2.57 -1.11
N ASN A 207 -3.64 -2.55 -0.68
CA ASN A 207 -4.47 -3.75 -0.58
C ASN A 207 -5.20 -4.03 -1.90
N PHE A 208 -5.32 -5.30 -2.26
CA PHE A 208 -6.07 -5.77 -3.43
C PHE A 208 -6.67 -7.15 -3.16
N ALA A 209 -7.68 -7.55 -3.93
CA ALA A 209 -8.34 -8.85 -3.77
C ALA A 209 -7.88 -9.86 -4.82
N LEU A 210 -7.60 -11.10 -4.39
CA LEU A 210 -7.42 -12.26 -5.26
C LEU A 210 -8.70 -13.10 -5.26
N THR A 211 -9.32 -13.28 -6.42
CA THR A 211 -10.48 -14.16 -6.59
C THR A 211 -10.04 -15.58 -6.97
N PRO A 212 -10.78 -16.61 -6.51
CA PRO A 212 -10.53 -17.99 -6.92
C PRO A 212 -10.74 -18.16 -8.42
N SER A 213 -10.09 -19.18 -9.00
CA SER A 213 -10.30 -19.54 -10.40
C SER A 213 -11.73 -19.98 -10.65
N THR A 214 -12.16 -19.93 -11.90
CA THR A 214 -13.50 -20.39 -12.29
C THR A 214 -13.68 -21.88 -11.97
N ALA A 215 -12.67 -22.70 -12.24
CA ALA A 215 -12.66 -24.11 -11.86
C ALA A 215 -12.71 -24.33 -10.33
N GLU A 216 -12.01 -23.52 -9.52
CA GLU A 216 -12.11 -23.59 -8.06
C GLU A 216 -13.51 -23.22 -7.55
N ARG A 217 -14.18 -22.26 -8.19
CA ARG A 217 -15.55 -21.87 -7.84
C ARG A 217 -16.54 -22.96 -8.20
N GLU A 218 -16.44 -23.53 -9.39
CA GLU A 218 -17.29 -24.63 -9.85
C GLU A 218 -17.18 -25.85 -8.94
N ASN A 219 -15.95 -26.25 -8.59
CA ASN A 219 -15.73 -27.35 -7.65
C ASN A 219 -16.37 -27.11 -6.28
N ARG A 220 -16.35 -25.87 -5.77
CA ARG A 220 -17.00 -25.53 -4.49
C ARG A 220 -18.53 -25.62 -4.56
N LEU A 221 -19.12 -25.18 -5.67
CA LEU A 221 -20.57 -25.27 -5.89
C LEU A 221 -20.99 -26.74 -6.06
N GLY A 222 -20.29 -27.51 -6.89
CA GLY A 222 -20.60 -28.93 -7.12
C GLY A 222 -20.40 -29.81 -5.88
N THR A 223 -19.42 -29.49 -5.03
CA THR A 223 -19.25 -30.21 -3.73
C THR A 223 -20.44 -29.97 -2.81
N THR A 224 -20.95 -28.74 -2.76
CA THR A 224 -22.09 -28.37 -1.91
C THR A 224 -23.36 -29.08 -2.36
N GLU A 225 -23.63 -29.13 -3.67
CA GLU A 225 -24.78 -29.86 -4.23
C GLU A 225 -24.68 -31.37 -4.01
N SER A 226 -23.47 -31.93 -4.16
CA SER A 226 -23.23 -33.36 -3.91
C SER A 226 -23.41 -33.73 -2.43
N GLU A 227 -22.93 -32.90 -1.51
CA GLU A 227 -23.12 -33.09 -0.07
C GLU A 227 -24.58 -32.93 0.34
N GLU A 228 -25.30 -31.96 -0.22
CA GLU A 228 -26.73 -31.76 0.04
C GLU A 228 -27.57 -32.91 -0.50
N ALA A 229 -27.26 -33.41 -1.70
CA ALA A 229 -27.88 -34.61 -2.27
C ALA A 229 -27.60 -35.86 -1.41
N ALA A 230 -26.36 -36.04 -0.95
CA ALA A 230 -26.00 -37.13 -0.05
C ALA A 230 -26.69 -37.02 1.32
N ALA A 231 -26.84 -35.80 1.85
CA ALA A 231 -27.57 -35.54 3.08
C ALA A 231 -29.08 -35.75 2.92
N ALA A 232 -29.65 -35.45 1.74
CA ALA A 232 -31.04 -35.75 1.41
C ALA A 232 -31.29 -37.26 1.32
N GLN A 233 -30.41 -38.00 0.64
CA GLN A 233 -30.46 -39.47 0.58
C GLN A 233 -30.33 -40.11 1.97
N ARG A 234 -29.43 -39.59 2.82
CA ARG A 234 -29.29 -40.08 4.20
C ARG A 234 -30.54 -39.82 5.03
N ARG A 235 -31.18 -38.66 4.87
CA ARG A 235 -32.47 -38.34 5.52
C ARG A 235 -33.59 -39.26 5.04
N GLU A 236 -33.66 -39.53 3.73
CA GLU A 236 -34.65 -40.43 3.17
C GLU A 236 -34.45 -41.88 3.65
N TYR A 237 -33.20 -42.35 3.69
CA TYR A 237 -32.86 -43.67 4.23
C TYR A 237 -33.27 -43.82 5.71
N LEU A 238 -32.96 -42.80 6.54
CA LEU A 238 -33.38 -42.79 7.94
C LEU A 238 -34.89 -42.78 8.09
N ARG A 239 -35.60 -42.01 7.25
CA ARG A 239 -37.06 -41.97 7.22
C ARG A 239 -37.65 -43.35 6.88
N ARG A 240 -37.17 -44.02 5.82
CA ARG A 240 -37.63 -45.37 5.47
C ARG A 240 -37.35 -46.39 6.58
N ARG A 241 -36.22 -46.28 7.27
CA ARG A 241 -35.88 -47.15 8.39
C ARG A 241 -36.82 -46.95 9.59
N LEU A 242 -37.17 -45.70 9.89
CA LEU A 242 -38.13 -45.36 10.95
C LEU A 242 -39.55 -45.82 10.59
N GLU A 243 -39.98 -45.63 9.33
CA GLU A 243 -41.26 -46.12 8.83
C GLU A 243 -41.32 -47.66 8.89
N ALA A 244 -40.23 -48.36 8.57
CA ALA A 244 -40.16 -49.82 8.70
C ALA A 244 -40.26 -50.30 10.16
N GLN A 245 -39.65 -49.60 11.12
CA GLN A 245 -39.76 -49.92 12.54
C GLN A 245 -41.18 -49.67 13.10
N GLN A 246 -41.89 -48.64 12.62
CA GLN A 246 -43.26 -48.36 13.06
C GLN A 246 -44.28 -49.41 12.60
N VAL A 247 -43.98 -50.22 11.58
CA VAL A 247 -44.83 -51.33 11.14
C VAL A 247 -44.69 -52.54 12.09
N GLU A 248 -43.53 -52.69 12.74
CA GLU A 248 -43.25 -53.82 13.65
C GLU A 248 -43.77 -53.58 15.07
N ASP A 249 -43.88 -52.31 15.49
CA ASP A 249 -44.42 -51.88 16.79
C ASP A 249 -45.93 -51.57 16.75
N LYS A 250 -46.69 -52.22 15.86
CA LYS A 250 -48.16 -52.23 15.97
C LYS A 250 -48.50 -53.19 17.11
N PRO A 251 -49.03 -52.73 18.27
CA PRO A 251 -49.45 -53.64 19.32
C PRO A 251 -50.52 -54.57 18.72
N LEU A 252 -50.27 -55.88 18.75
CA LEU A 252 -51.24 -56.87 18.31
C LEU A 252 -52.56 -56.60 19.04
N SER A 253 -53.62 -56.37 18.27
CA SER A 253 -54.95 -56.18 18.85
C SER A 253 -55.38 -57.46 19.55
N LEU A 254 -56.07 -57.34 20.69
CA LEU A 254 -56.64 -58.47 21.41
C LEU A 254 -57.55 -59.33 20.52
N GLU A 255 -58.20 -58.73 19.52
CA GLU A 255 -58.94 -59.45 18.46
C GLU A 255 -58.08 -60.44 17.66
N ASP A 256 -56.83 -60.08 17.32
CA ASP A 256 -55.94 -60.96 16.55
C ASP A 256 -55.36 -62.08 17.42
N LEU A 257 -55.14 -61.83 18.71
CA LEU A 257 -54.76 -62.86 19.69
C LEU A 257 -55.89 -63.88 19.93
N LEU A 258 -57.15 -63.43 19.94
CA LEU A 258 -58.32 -64.30 20.08
C LEU A 258 -58.54 -65.17 18.83
N ARG A 259 -58.38 -64.61 17.62
CA ARG A 259 -58.43 -65.39 16.37
C ARG A 259 -57.34 -66.45 16.27
N GLY A 260 -56.12 -66.14 16.73
CA GLY A 260 -55.01 -67.09 16.75
C GLY A 260 -55.28 -68.29 17.67
N GLN A 261 -56.04 -68.08 18.75
CA GLN A 261 -56.39 -69.13 19.71
C GLN A 261 -57.48 -70.07 19.17
N GLU A 262 -58.47 -69.54 18.43
CA GLU A 262 -59.52 -70.35 17.80
C GLU A 262 -58.96 -71.30 16.72
N GLN A 263 -58.00 -70.84 15.91
CA GLN A 263 -57.37 -71.67 14.88
C GLN A 263 -56.49 -72.79 15.46
N ASN A 264 -55.86 -72.57 16.62
CA ASN A 264 -55.02 -73.59 17.26
C ASN A 264 -55.84 -74.68 17.98
N ASN A 265 -57.07 -74.37 18.41
CA ASN A 265 -57.98 -75.35 19.02
C ASN A 265 -58.66 -76.29 18.01
N HIS A 266 -58.65 -75.97 16.71
CA HIS A 266 -59.20 -76.83 15.66
C HIS A 266 -58.19 -77.84 15.07
N ARG A 267 -56.95 -77.85 15.56
CA ARG A 267 -55.86 -78.73 15.09
C ARG A 267 -55.44 -79.81 16.10
N ARG A 268 -56.25 -80.05 17.14
CA ARG A 268 -56.08 -81.18 18.07
C ARG A 268 -57.26 -82.12 18.00
#